data_AF-A0A327J9Z3-F1
#
_entry.id   AF-A0A327J9Z3-F1
#
_cell.length_a   1.000
_cell.length_b   1.000
_cell.length_c   1.000
_cell.angle_alpha   90.00
_cell.angle_beta   90.00
_cell.angle_gamma   90.00
#
_symmetry.space_group_name_H-M   'P 1'
#
loop_
_entity.id
_entity.type
_entity.pdbx_description
1 polymer ?
#
loop_
_entity_poly.entity_id
_entity_poly.type
_entity_poly.pdbx_seq_one_letter_code
_entity_poly.pdbx_strand_id
1 'polypeptide(L)'
;MTLGLVQRDIKVGTSQADVAQILGSPNIVTQDADGKETWIYDKVSSITSYGSSGFGVNVGGFGGGFGWNGIGGGMGNVGYNKNGGTVQSNQKTLTVVLKFDNNHNVSSFSYHMSSF
;
A
#
# COMPACT_ATOMS: atom_id res chain seq x y z
N MET A 1 -2.20 -11.29 4.05
CA MET A 1 -0.90 -11.43 4.73
C MET A 1 -0.34 -10.10 5.21
N THR A 2 0.29 -10.08 6.39
CA THR A 2 1.11 -8.97 6.92
C THR A 2 2.41 -9.57 7.47
N LEU A 3 3.47 -8.76 7.58
CA LEU A 3 4.76 -9.24 8.12
C LEU A 3 4.64 -9.73 9.56
N GLY A 4 3.84 -9.06 10.40
CA GLY A 4 3.66 -9.47 11.80
C GLY A 4 2.99 -10.83 11.97
N LEU A 5 2.09 -11.21 11.05
CA LEU A 5 1.45 -12.52 11.05
C LEU A 5 2.47 -13.61 10.71
N VAL A 6 3.31 -13.37 9.69
CA VAL A 6 4.41 -14.27 9.32
C VAL A 6 5.41 -14.43 10.47
N GLN A 7 5.84 -13.34 11.10
CA GLN A 7 6.83 -13.39 12.19
C GLN A 7 6.30 -14.07 13.47
N ARG A 8 5.00 -13.96 13.75
CA ARG A 8 4.40 -14.54 14.96
C ARG A 8 4.06 -16.01 14.78
N ASP A 9 3.47 -16.35 13.63
CA ASP A 9 2.77 -17.62 13.44
C ASP A 9 3.61 -18.64 12.64
N ILE A 10 4.66 -18.21 11.93
CA ILE A 10 5.56 -19.10 11.17
C ILE A 10 6.92 -19.21 11.86
N LYS A 11 7.33 -20.45 12.14
CA LYS A 11 8.62 -20.77 12.76
C LYS A 11 9.29 -21.92 12.00
N VAL A 12 10.59 -22.09 12.22
CA VAL A 12 11.30 -23.28 11.76
C VAL A 12 10.62 -24.51 12.39
N GLY A 13 10.29 -25.51 11.56
CA GLY A 13 9.55 -26.70 11.95
C GLY A 13 8.04 -26.64 11.76
N THR A 14 7.45 -25.49 11.40
CA THR A 14 6.01 -25.41 11.05
C THR A 14 5.73 -26.27 9.82
N SER A 15 4.65 -27.05 9.83
CA SER A 15 4.30 -27.91 8.69
C SER A 15 3.79 -27.07 7.51
N GLN A 16 4.04 -27.52 6.29
CA GLN A 16 3.57 -26.89 5.06
C GLN A 16 2.03 -26.72 5.03
N ALA A 17 1.29 -27.67 5.62
CA ALA A 17 -0.15 -27.58 5.75
C ALA A 17 -0.56 -26.43 6.68
N ASP A 18 0.09 -26.28 7.84
CA ASP A 18 -0.18 -25.18 8.77
C ASP A 18 0.18 -23.83 8.14
N VAL A 19 1.30 -23.76 7.40
CA VAL A 19 1.67 -22.55 6.64
C VAL A 19 0.56 -22.17 5.66
N ALA A 20 0.04 -23.13 4.89
CA ALA A 20 -1.04 -22.88 3.95
C ALA A 20 -2.34 -22.45 4.65
N GLN A 21 -2.61 -22.96 5.84
CA GLN A 21 -3.78 -22.55 6.64
C GLN A 21 -3.64 -21.13 7.19
N ILE A 22 -2.43 -20.72 7.57
CA ILE A 22 -2.13 -19.41 8.16
C ILE A 22 -2.01 -18.32 7.09
N LEU A 23 -1.26 -18.60 6.02
CA LEU A 23 -0.92 -17.62 4.98
C LEU A 23 -1.80 -17.71 3.73
N GLY A 24 -2.46 -18.86 3.51
CA GLY A 24 -3.19 -19.17 2.29
C GLY A 24 -2.32 -19.82 1.22
N SER A 25 -2.79 -19.83 -0.02
CA SER A 25 -2.03 -20.36 -1.16
C SER A 25 -0.85 -19.45 -1.51
N PRO A 26 0.34 -20.01 -1.78
CA PRO A 26 1.49 -19.23 -2.22
C PRO A 26 1.28 -18.66 -3.63
N ASN A 27 2.02 -17.60 -3.94
CA ASN A 27 2.02 -17.01 -5.28
C ASN A 27 2.90 -17.81 -6.24
N ILE A 28 4.03 -18.35 -5.74
CA ILE A 28 4.96 -19.17 -6.51
C ILE A 28 5.40 -20.36 -5.65
N VAL A 29 5.46 -21.53 -6.28
CA VAL A 29 6.05 -22.74 -5.74
C VAL A 29 7.17 -23.17 -6.65
N THR A 30 8.37 -23.37 -6.09
CA THR A 30 9.51 -23.96 -6.79
C THR A 30 10.02 -25.16 -6.02
N GLN A 31 10.70 -26.06 -6.73
CA GLN A 31 11.34 -27.23 -6.14
C GLN A 31 12.80 -27.24 -6.60
N ASP A 32 13.72 -27.54 -5.69
CA ASP A 32 15.14 -27.70 -6.02
C ASP A 32 15.46 -29.13 -6.50
N ALA A 33 16.71 -29.36 -6.90
CA ALA A 33 17.17 -30.67 -7.37
C ALA A 33 17.15 -31.77 -6.27
N ASP A 34 17.14 -31.37 -5.00
CA ASP A 34 17.06 -32.29 -3.85
C ASP A 34 15.60 -32.63 -3.50
N GLY A 35 14.62 -32.03 -4.19
CA GLY A 35 13.20 -32.19 -3.94
C GLY A 35 12.64 -31.25 -2.88
N LYS A 36 13.43 -30.30 -2.36
CA LYS A 36 12.97 -29.34 -1.35
C LYS A 36 12.12 -28.26 -2.00
N GLU A 37 10.95 -28.03 -1.42
CA GLU A 37 10.03 -27.01 -1.91
C GLU A 37 10.37 -25.62 -1.36
N THR A 38 10.14 -24.61 -2.17
CA THR A 38 10.21 -23.20 -1.77
C THR A 38 8.94 -22.50 -2.18
N TRP A 39 8.27 -21.86 -1.23
CA TRP A 39 7.06 -21.09 -1.46
C TRP A 39 7.34 -19.61 -1.30
N ILE A 40 6.83 -18.82 -2.23
CA ILE A 40 7.02 -17.37 -2.26
C ILE A 40 5.65 -16.71 -2.19
N TYR A 41 5.53 -15.76 -1.27
CA TYR A 41 4.36 -14.92 -1.10
C TYR A 41 4.74 -13.47 -1.36
N ASP A 42 3.95 -12.77 -2.16
CA ASP A 42 4.15 -11.35 -2.45
C ASP A 42 2.90 -10.53 -2.14
N LYS A 43 3.13 -9.29 -1.70
CA LYS A 43 2.07 -8.31 -1.47
C LYS A 43 2.54 -6.93 -1.83
N VAL A 44 1.83 -6.29 -2.76
CA VAL A 44 2.01 -4.88 -3.13
C VAL A 44 0.83 -4.09 -2.57
N SER A 45 1.11 -2.98 -1.89
CA SER A 45 0.10 -2.04 -1.40
C SER A 45 0.45 -0.63 -1.86
N SER A 46 -0.52 0.08 -2.44
CA SER A 46 -0.38 1.49 -2.82
C SER A 46 -1.13 2.36 -1.81
N ILE A 47 -0.44 3.31 -1.18
CA ILE A 47 -1.01 4.30 -0.27
C ILE A 47 -1.11 5.60 -1.06
N THR A 48 -2.33 5.95 -1.48
CA THR A 48 -2.61 7.25 -2.10
C THR A 48 -2.88 8.27 -1.00
N SER A 49 -1.96 9.22 -0.81
CA SER A 49 -2.20 10.35 0.08
C SER A 49 -2.87 11.48 -0.71
N TYR A 50 -4.13 11.77 -0.40
CA TYR A 50 -4.78 12.99 -0.84
C TYR A 50 -4.45 14.08 0.18
N GLY A 51 -3.49 14.94 -0.15
CA GLY A 51 -3.28 16.17 0.60
C GLY A 51 -4.50 17.07 0.42
N SER A 52 -5.41 17.10 1.40
CA SER A 52 -6.45 18.10 1.47
C SER A 52 -5.76 19.45 1.66
N SER A 53 -5.60 20.22 0.58
CA SER A 53 -5.34 21.65 0.69
C SER A 53 -6.48 22.23 1.50
N GLY A 54 -6.15 22.73 2.69
CA GLY A 54 -7.11 23.32 3.62
C GLY A 54 -7.98 24.33 2.89
N PHE A 55 -9.28 24.18 3.10
CA PHE A 55 -10.34 25.06 2.65
C PHE A 55 -9.97 26.51 2.97
N GLY A 56 -9.61 27.28 1.94
CA GLY A 56 -9.49 28.73 2.03
C GLY A 56 -10.88 29.29 2.27
N VAL A 57 -11.14 29.74 3.49
CA VAL A 57 -12.35 30.50 3.82
C VAL A 57 -12.21 31.87 3.16
N ASN A 58 -12.62 31.99 1.89
CA ASN A 58 -13.09 33.27 1.38
C ASN A 58 -14.53 33.42 1.89
N VAL A 59 -14.66 33.97 3.11
CA VAL A 59 -15.94 34.47 3.64
C VAL A 59 -16.35 35.70 2.83
N GLY A 60 -16.75 35.46 1.58
CA GLY A 60 -17.48 36.39 0.74
C GLY A 60 -18.98 36.22 0.98
N GLY A 61 -19.43 36.52 2.19
CA GLY A 61 -20.84 36.48 2.56
C GLY A 61 -21.01 36.55 4.07
N PHE A 62 -21.46 37.71 4.58
CA PHE A 62 -21.66 38.11 5.98
C PHE A 62 -20.45 38.73 6.71
N GLY A 63 -20.12 39.98 6.37
CA GLY A 63 -19.26 40.84 7.19
C GLY A 63 -18.63 41.95 6.36
N GLY A 64 -19.18 43.17 6.43
CA GLY A 64 -18.93 44.24 5.47
C GLY A 64 -17.48 44.72 5.31
N GLY A 65 -17.19 45.27 4.12
CA GLY A 65 -16.14 46.29 3.96
C GLY A 65 -15.45 46.38 2.59
N PHE A 66 -15.92 47.34 1.78
CA PHE A 66 -15.17 48.13 0.78
C PHE A 66 -14.76 47.51 -0.58
N GLY A 67 -15.46 47.93 -1.65
CA GLY A 67 -14.96 47.85 -3.03
C GLY A 67 -16.02 48.24 -4.06
N TRP A 68 -15.97 49.49 -4.52
CA TRP A 68 -16.84 50.16 -5.50
C TRP A 68 -16.83 49.46 -6.88
N ASN A 69 -17.86 49.75 -7.71
CA ASN A 69 -18.06 49.40 -9.14
C ASN A 69 -18.85 48.13 -9.49
N GLY A 70 -20.13 48.35 -9.85
CA GLY A 70 -20.51 48.11 -11.24
C GLY A 70 -21.40 46.90 -11.52
N ILE A 71 -22.70 47.16 -11.58
CA ILE A 71 -23.62 46.50 -12.52
C ILE A 71 -23.12 46.81 -13.95
N GLY A 72 -22.81 45.80 -14.76
CA GLY A 72 -22.43 46.01 -16.16
C GLY A 72 -21.63 44.84 -16.74
N GLY A 73 -22.07 44.33 -17.90
CA GLY A 73 -21.54 43.11 -18.52
C GLY A 73 -20.03 43.06 -18.74
N GLY A 74 -19.50 41.84 -18.71
CA GLY A 74 -18.10 41.55 -18.99
C GLY A 74 -17.79 40.09 -18.76
N MET A 75 -17.63 39.35 -19.86
CA MET A 75 -16.96 38.05 -19.90
C MET A 75 -15.58 38.21 -19.21
N GLY A 76 -15.33 37.53 -18.10
CA GLY A 76 -13.99 37.55 -17.53
C GLY A 76 -13.87 36.96 -16.13
N ASN A 77 -13.08 35.89 -16.04
CA ASN A 77 -12.49 35.31 -14.83
C ASN A 77 -13.36 34.31 -14.05
N VAL A 78 -13.75 33.22 -14.72
CA VAL A 78 -13.93 31.94 -14.04
C VAL A 78 -12.57 31.24 -14.01
N GLY A 79 -11.70 31.71 -13.11
CA GLY A 79 -10.43 31.07 -12.82
C GLY A 79 -10.67 29.79 -12.01
N TYR A 80 -10.96 28.68 -12.69
CA TYR A 80 -10.92 27.37 -12.08
C TYR A 80 -9.46 27.00 -11.82
N ASN A 81 -8.89 27.49 -10.71
CA ASN A 81 -7.66 26.95 -10.17
C ASN A 81 -7.94 25.51 -9.74
N LYS A 82 -7.75 24.56 -10.65
CA LYS A 82 -7.57 23.15 -10.34
C LYS A 82 -6.32 23.08 -9.48
N ASN A 83 -6.48 23.09 -8.16
CA ASN A 83 -5.44 22.69 -7.23
C ASN A 83 -5.02 21.28 -7.64
N GLY A 84 -3.92 21.18 -8.38
CA GLY A 84 -3.24 19.93 -8.66
C GLY A 84 -2.71 19.42 -7.33
N GLY A 85 -3.55 18.67 -6.61
CA GLY A 85 -3.10 17.89 -5.48
C GLY A 85 -2.05 16.93 -6.00
N THR A 86 -0.81 17.09 -5.55
CA THR A 86 0.26 16.12 -5.80
C THR A 86 -0.21 14.78 -5.24
N VAL A 87 -0.62 13.87 -6.14
CA VAL A 87 -0.94 12.50 -5.78
C VAL A 87 0.38 11.83 -5.43
N GLN A 88 0.79 11.91 -4.16
CA GLN A 88 1.94 11.16 -3.70
C GLN A 88 1.47 9.73 -3.41
N SER A 89 1.74 8.85 -4.38
CA SER A 89 1.46 7.42 -4.32
C SER A 89 2.66 6.70 -3.74
N ASN A 90 2.64 6.42 -2.43
CA ASN A 90 3.69 5.61 -1.81
C ASN A 90 3.35 4.13 -2.00
N GLN A 91 4.21 3.37 -2.66
CA GLN A 91 4.03 1.93 -2.85
C GLN A 91 4.88 1.16 -1.83
N LYS A 92 4.31 0.11 -1.24
CA LYS A 92 5.02 -0.81 -0.34
C LYS A 92 4.89 -2.22 -0.87
N THR A 93 6.02 -2.91 -0.94
CA THR A 93 6.11 -4.31 -1.38
C THR A 93 6.64 -5.15 -0.23
N LEU A 94 6.02 -6.30 0.01
CA LEU A 94 6.47 -7.33 0.95
C LEU A 94 6.60 -8.65 0.19
N THR A 95 7.76 -9.26 0.27
CA THR A 95 8.04 -10.60 -0.27
C THR A 95 8.48 -11.50 0.87
N VAL A 96 7.90 -12.69 0.96
CA VAL A 96 8.23 -13.71 1.95
C VAL A 96 8.60 -14.99 1.21
N VAL A 97 9.75 -15.56 1.56
CA VAL A 97 10.28 -16.78 0.96
C VAL A 97 10.40 -17.83 2.06
N LEU A 98 9.74 -18.96 1.88
CA LEU A 98 9.70 -20.09 2.80
C LEU A 98 10.33 -21.29 2.12
N LYS A 99 11.33 -21.91 2.76
CA LYS A 99 11.95 -23.14 2.27
C LYS A 99 11.52 -24.30 3.17
N PHE A 100 11.15 -25.40 2.56
CA PHE A 100 10.74 -26.62 3.24
C PHE A 100 11.84 -27.68 3.17
N ASP A 101 11.85 -28.57 4.16
CA ASP A 101 12.64 -29.78 4.14
C ASP A 101 11.89 -30.94 3.47
N ASN A 102 12.53 -32.11 3.42
CA ASN A 102 11.95 -33.32 2.84
C ASN A 102 10.76 -33.87 3.66
N ASN A 103 10.58 -33.39 4.90
CA ASN A 103 9.47 -33.75 5.77
C ASN A 103 8.32 -32.74 5.67
N HIS A 104 8.36 -31.85 4.67
CA HIS A 104 7.38 -30.78 4.46
C HIS A 104 7.27 -29.81 5.65
N ASN A 105 8.36 -29.58 6.37
CA ASN A 105 8.42 -28.58 7.44
C ASN A 105 9.29 -27.40 7.03
N VAL A 106 8.98 -26.21 7.55
CA VAL A 106 9.76 -25.00 7.28
C VAL A 106 11.19 -25.20 7.81
N SER A 107 12.14 -25.26 6.90
CA SER A 107 13.57 -25.32 7.20
C SER A 107 14.13 -23.92 7.45
N SER A 108 13.73 -22.94 6.62
CA SER A 108 14.14 -21.55 6.76
C SER A 108 13.12 -20.61 6.13
N PHE A 109 13.11 -19.36 6.59
CA PHE A 109 12.28 -18.32 6.00
C PHE A 109 13.05 -17.01 5.94
N SER A 110 12.74 -16.20 4.93
CA SER A 110 13.29 -14.87 4.75
C SER A 110 12.20 -13.93 4.26
N TYR A 111 12.36 -12.64 4.53
CA TYR A 111 11.44 -11.62 4.05
C TYR A 111 12.19 -10.38 3.56
N HIS A 112 11.60 -9.72 2.58
CA HIS A 112 12.08 -8.47 2.03
C HIS A 112 10.94 -7.47 1.98
N MET A 113 11.16 -6.27 2.50
CA MET A 113 10.16 -5.20 2.47
C MET A 113 10.81 -3.94 1.88
N SER A 114 10.15 -3.36 0.88
CA SER A 114 10.59 -2.12 0.24
C SER A 114 9.44 -1.11 0.20
N SER A 115 9.76 0.18 0.27
CA SER A 115 8.81 1.26 0.05
C SER A 115 9.43 2.36 -0.79
N PHE A 116 8.71 2.83 -1.79
CA PHE A 116 9.13 3.87 -2.71
C PHE A 116 7.99 4.84 -3.04
#